data_AF-A0A257JBL2-F1
#
_entry.id   AF-A0A257JBL2-F1
#
_cell.length_a   1.000
_cell.length_b   1.000
_cell.length_c   1.000
_cell.angle_alpha   90.00
_cell.angle_beta   90.00
_cell.angle_gamma   90.00
#
_symmetry.space_group_name_H-M   'P 1'
#
loop_
_entity.id
_entity.type
_entity.pdbx_description
1 polymer ?
#
loop_
_entity_poly.entity_id
_entity_poly.type
_entity_poly.pdbx_seq_one_letter_code
_entity_poly.pdbx_strand_id
1 'polypeptide(L)'
;MTRRTTLGSLAAGTAALSLPNIALAAGDGPFRHGVASGDPDANSVVLWTRVTTSGDVTVVGEIARDPGFTSITARAELVTGPDRDHTVKWLARELQPGQTYFYRFRLDSEVSPTGRARTLATGQLDRLGIALASCSNYAFGYFNAYEAIAYDAGVDFVLHTGDYIYEYGQDGWGDEAGKALGRRHDPAHEI
;
A
#
# COMPACT_ATOMS: atom_id res chain seq x y z
N MET A 1 36.97 -15.73 -51.32
CA MET A 1 35.87 -15.66 -50.33
C MET A 1 36.42 -15.07 -49.05
N THR A 2 36.10 -13.81 -48.74
CA THR A 2 36.26 -13.25 -47.39
C THR A 2 35.30 -12.08 -47.23
N ARG A 3 34.59 -12.07 -46.10
CA ARG A 3 33.30 -11.39 -45.88
C ARG A 3 33.46 -9.90 -45.59
N ARG A 4 32.76 -9.11 -46.42
CA ARG A 4 32.15 -7.78 -46.20
C ARG A 4 31.95 -7.34 -44.74
N THR A 5 32.45 -6.14 -44.43
CA THR A 5 31.76 -4.95 -43.88
C THR A 5 30.48 -5.15 -43.06
N THR A 6 30.45 -4.64 -41.82
CA THR A 6 29.77 -3.39 -41.38
C THR A 6 29.66 -3.37 -39.86
N LEU A 7 30.31 -2.40 -39.19
CA LEU A 7 29.99 -2.04 -37.79
C LEU A 7 28.69 -1.23 -37.81
N GLY A 8 27.62 -1.81 -37.28
CA GLY A 8 26.37 -1.12 -36.99
C GLY A 8 26.48 -0.42 -35.63
N SER A 9 26.48 0.91 -35.65
CA SER A 9 26.34 1.76 -34.48
C SER A 9 24.98 1.52 -33.80
N LEU A 10 24.96 0.87 -32.63
CA LEU A 10 23.82 0.92 -31.72
C LEU A 10 23.80 2.30 -31.05
N ALA A 11 22.89 3.16 -31.51
CA ALA A 11 22.46 4.31 -30.72
C ALA A 11 21.73 3.76 -29.48
N ALA A 12 22.36 3.91 -28.31
CA ALA A 12 21.74 3.64 -27.03
C ALA A 12 20.63 4.67 -26.79
N GLY A 13 19.39 4.32 -27.16
CA GLY A 13 18.21 5.04 -26.74
C GLY A 13 18.00 4.78 -25.25
N THR A 14 18.33 5.74 -24.40
CA THR A 14 17.93 5.75 -22.99
C THR A 14 16.41 5.94 -22.93
N ALA A 15 15.66 4.84 -22.99
CA ALA A 15 14.29 4.84 -22.52
C ALA A 15 14.32 4.98 -21.01
N ALA A 16 14.14 6.21 -20.51
CA ALA A 16 13.89 6.45 -19.10
C ALA A 16 12.53 5.80 -18.78
N LEU A 17 12.56 4.61 -18.17
CA LEU A 17 11.41 4.02 -17.51
C LEU A 17 11.05 4.96 -16.36
N SER A 18 10.03 5.80 -16.58
CA SER A 18 9.37 6.53 -15.51
C SER A 18 8.67 5.49 -14.63
N LEU A 19 9.38 4.98 -13.64
CA LEU A 19 8.76 4.25 -12.56
C LEU A 19 7.79 5.21 -11.87
N PRO A 20 6.51 4.85 -11.65
CA PRO A 20 5.65 5.67 -10.82
C PRO A 20 6.32 5.78 -9.45
N ASN A 21 6.61 7.02 -9.03
CA ASN A 21 7.02 7.32 -7.67
C ASN A 21 5.85 6.98 -6.74
N ILE A 22 5.76 5.72 -6.32
CA ILE A 22 4.94 5.37 -5.16
C ILE A 22 5.80 5.80 -3.97
N ALA A 23 5.51 6.99 -3.44
CA ALA A 23 6.19 7.49 -2.27
C ALA A 23 5.96 6.51 -1.11
N LEU A 24 6.97 5.69 -0.81
CA LEU A 24 7.00 4.85 0.37
C LEU A 24 7.34 5.74 1.56
N ALA A 25 6.35 6.49 2.05
CA ALA A 25 6.52 7.35 3.21
C ALA A 25 5.75 6.75 4.39
N ALA A 26 6.45 6.01 5.24
CA ALA A 26 6.28 6.23 6.68
C ALA A 26 6.90 7.61 6.95
N GLY A 27 6.11 8.66 6.68
CA GLY A 27 6.56 10.05 6.80
C GLY A 27 6.25 10.63 8.17
N ASP A 28 6.92 11.71 8.54
CA ASP A 28 6.46 12.58 9.62
C ASP A 28 5.04 13.13 9.30
N GLY A 29 4.29 13.49 10.35
CA GLY A 29 2.95 14.08 10.21
C GLY A 29 1.78 13.12 10.51
N PRO A 30 0.53 13.55 10.24
CA PRO A 30 -0.66 12.84 10.69
C PRO A 30 -0.85 11.47 10.01
N PHE A 31 -0.37 11.30 8.78
CA PHE A 31 -0.55 10.05 8.00
C PHE A 31 0.67 9.13 8.03
N ARG A 32 1.48 9.17 9.10
CA ARG A 32 2.71 8.36 9.24
C ARG A 32 2.53 6.84 9.15
N HIS A 33 1.30 6.36 9.32
CA HIS A 33 0.94 4.94 9.22
C HIS A 33 0.57 4.51 7.79
N GLY A 34 0.66 5.43 6.83
CA GLY A 34 0.29 5.18 5.44
C GLY A 34 -1.22 4.99 5.26
N VAL A 35 -1.57 4.36 4.13
CA VAL A 35 -2.95 4.10 3.72
C VAL A 35 -3.07 2.64 3.26
N ALA A 36 -4.27 2.08 3.34
CA ALA A 36 -4.54 0.74 2.85
C ALA A 36 -5.92 0.66 2.17
N SER A 37 -6.08 -0.30 1.28
CA SER A 37 -7.38 -0.66 0.70
C SER A 37 -7.55 -2.18 0.72
N GLY A 38 -8.78 -2.64 0.91
CA GLY A 38 -9.09 -4.06 1.02
C GLY A 38 -10.56 -4.36 0.76
N ASP A 39 -10.91 -5.64 0.89
CA ASP A 39 -12.26 -6.19 0.69
C ASP A 39 -12.96 -5.62 -0.56
N PRO A 40 -12.34 -5.72 -1.76
CA PRO A 40 -12.95 -5.21 -2.97
C PRO A 40 -14.17 -6.07 -3.35
N ASP A 41 -15.21 -5.37 -3.79
CA ASP A 41 -16.34 -5.93 -4.52
C ASP A 41 -16.28 -5.42 -5.98
N ALA A 42 -17.22 -5.83 -6.82
CA ALA A 42 -17.37 -5.31 -8.17
C ALA A 42 -17.64 -3.80 -8.19
N ASN A 43 -18.29 -3.25 -7.17
CA ASN A 43 -18.71 -1.85 -7.14
C ASN A 43 -18.26 -1.10 -5.89
N SER A 44 -17.41 -1.70 -5.07
CA SER A 44 -16.94 -1.06 -3.84
C SER A 44 -15.56 -1.52 -3.41
N VAL A 45 -14.92 -0.73 -2.56
CA VAL A 45 -13.67 -1.09 -1.89
C VAL A 45 -13.60 -0.39 -0.53
N VAL A 46 -13.03 -1.07 0.47
CA VAL A 46 -12.73 -0.45 1.77
C VAL A 46 -11.42 0.31 1.66
N LEU A 47 -11.41 1.57 2.10
CA LEU A 47 -10.25 2.43 2.21
C LEU A 47 -9.98 2.71 3.70
N TRP A 48 -8.70 2.67 4.09
CA TRP A 48 -8.27 2.77 5.47
C TRP A 48 -7.06 3.69 5.65
N THR A 49 -7.02 4.39 6.78
CA THR A 49 -5.84 5.07 7.30
C THR A 49 -5.93 5.15 8.84
N ARG A 50 -4.79 5.37 9.51
CA ARG A 50 -4.72 5.82 10.90
C ARG A 50 -4.12 7.22 10.96
N VAL A 51 -4.75 8.11 11.73
CA VAL A 51 -4.30 9.49 11.87
C VAL A 51 -3.59 9.69 13.21
N THR A 52 -2.37 10.24 13.20
CA THR A 52 -1.64 10.63 14.42
C THR A 52 -2.03 12.05 14.80
N THR A 53 -2.92 12.18 15.77
CA THR A 53 -3.45 13.46 16.27
C THR A 53 -3.95 13.30 17.70
N SER A 54 -4.51 14.36 18.27
CA SER A 54 -5.17 14.38 19.58
C SER A 54 -6.65 14.77 19.44
N GLY A 55 -7.52 14.06 20.15
CA GLY A 55 -8.95 14.36 20.20
C GLY A 55 -9.69 13.96 18.91
N ASP A 56 -10.95 14.36 18.84
CA ASP A 56 -11.81 14.03 17.70
C ASP A 56 -11.44 14.89 16.49
N VAL A 57 -11.31 14.25 15.32
CA VAL A 57 -10.98 14.91 14.06
C VAL A 57 -11.90 14.45 12.94
N THR A 58 -12.08 15.30 11.94
CA THR A 58 -12.74 14.95 10.68
C THR A 58 -11.71 14.81 9.58
N VAL A 59 -11.65 13.62 8.98
CA VAL A 59 -10.78 13.28 7.86
C VAL A 59 -11.59 13.29 6.57
N VAL A 60 -11.07 13.93 5.53
CA VAL A 60 -11.68 13.88 4.21
C VAL A 60 -11.05 12.74 3.41
N GLY A 61 -11.84 11.76 2.99
CA GLY A 61 -11.44 10.75 2.02
C GLY A 61 -11.83 11.13 0.59
N GLU A 62 -10.93 10.93 -0.37
CA GLU A 62 -11.19 11.14 -1.80
C GLU A 62 -10.77 9.90 -2.60
N ILE A 63 -11.59 9.50 -3.57
CA ILE A 63 -11.25 8.47 -4.56
C ILE A 63 -11.44 9.03 -5.97
N ALA A 64 -10.50 8.78 -6.87
CA ALA A 64 -10.41 9.36 -8.20
C ALA A 64 -9.99 8.31 -9.25
N ARG A 65 -10.24 8.63 -10.52
CA ARG A 65 -9.84 7.78 -11.67
C ARG A 65 -8.38 7.96 -12.08
N ASP A 66 -7.74 9.02 -11.61
CA ASP A 66 -6.38 9.41 -11.96
C ASP A 66 -5.57 9.77 -10.71
N PRO A 67 -4.24 9.56 -10.73
CA PRO A 67 -3.38 9.84 -9.57
C PRO A 67 -3.24 11.35 -9.27
N GLY A 68 -3.63 12.22 -10.22
CA GLY A 68 -3.64 13.67 -10.03
C GLY A 68 -4.89 14.19 -9.31
N PHE A 69 -5.87 13.33 -9.03
CA PHE A 69 -7.18 13.70 -8.44
C PHE A 69 -7.92 14.77 -9.27
N THR A 70 -7.77 14.75 -10.59
CA THR A 70 -8.48 15.65 -11.52
C THR A 70 -9.91 15.18 -11.79
N SER A 71 -10.18 13.88 -11.64
CA SER A 71 -11.49 13.24 -11.79
C SER A 71 -11.89 12.48 -10.52
N ILE A 72 -12.27 13.22 -9.47
CA ILE A 72 -12.81 12.65 -8.22
C ILE A 72 -14.13 11.93 -8.52
N THR A 73 -14.21 10.66 -8.13
CA THR A 73 -15.38 9.79 -8.27
C THR A 73 -16.28 9.88 -7.03
N ALA A 74 -15.69 9.91 -5.84
CA ALA A 74 -16.41 10.10 -4.60
C ALA A 74 -15.54 10.80 -3.55
N ARG A 75 -16.20 11.44 -2.59
CA ARG A 75 -15.59 12.08 -1.42
C ARG A 75 -16.46 11.82 -0.19
N ALA A 76 -15.83 11.67 0.98
CA ALA A 76 -16.51 11.49 2.25
C ALA A 76 -15.82 12.27 3.37
N GLU A 77 -16.60 12.75 4.34
CA GLU A 77 -16.12 13.25 5.62
C GLU A 77 -16.27 12.16 6.67
N LEU A 78 -15.19 11.86 7.39
CA LEU A 78 -15.05 10.69 8.23
C LEU A 78 -14.55 11.14 9.60
N VAL A 79 -15.43 11.08 10.60
CA VAL A 79 -15.08 11.43 11.98
C VAL A 79 -14.40 10.25 12.64
N THR A 80 -13.27 10.51 13.31
CA THR A 80 -12.55 9.53 14.12
C THR A 80 -11.98 10.19 15.37
N GLY A 81 -11.74 9.40 16.41
CA GLY A 81 -11.12 9.87 17.65
C GLY A 81 -10.40 8.75 18.41
N PRO A 82 -10.06 9.01 19.68
CA PRO A 82 -9.36 8.05 20.54
C PRO A 82 -10.10 6.74 20.75
N ASP A 83 -11.44 6.74 20.65
CA ASP A 83 -12.32 5.57 20.79
C ASP A 83 -11.99 4.41 19.83
N ARG A 84 -11.36 4.71 18.70
CA ARG A 84 -10.98 3.76 17.65
C ARG A 84 -9.54 3.91 17.18
N ASP A 85 -8.69 4.43 18.07
CA ASP A 85 -7.29 4.71 17.79
C ASP A 85 -7.08 5.60 16.55
N HIS A 86 -7.98 6.56 16.34
CA HIS A 86 -7.96 7.49 15.20
C HIS A 86 -7.92 6.78 13.83
N THR A 87 -8.46 5.57 13.75
CA THR A 87 -8.58 4.81 12.51
C THR A 87 -9.84 5.18 11.74
N VAL A 88 -9.67 5.32 10.42
CA VAL A 88 -10.76 5.59 9.49
C VAL A 88 -10.96 4.36 8.59
N LYS A 89 -12.21 3.94 8.43
CA LYS A 89 -12.63 2.93 7.45
C LYS A 89 -13.76 3.49 6.61
N TRP A 90 -13.52 3.67 5.32
CA TRP A 90 -14.51 4.16 4.37
C TRP A 90 -14.79 3.11 3.31
N LEU A 91 -16.04 2.64 3.23
CA LEU A 91 -16.51 1.82 2.13
C LEU A 91 -16.93 2.72 0.96
N ALA A 92 -16.01 2.92 0.01
CA ALA A 92 -16.28 3.66 -1.22
C ALA A 92 -17.14 2.79 -2.14
N ARG A 93 -18.28 3.32 -2.58
CA ARG A 93 -19.32 2.60 -3.37
C ARG A 93 -19.50 3.24 -4.75
N GLU A 94 -20.38 2.63 -5.54
CA GLU A 94 -20.77 3.11 -6.87
C GLU A 94 -19.59 3.17 -7.85
N LEU A 95 -18.61 2.30 -7.63
CA LEU A 95 -17.44 2.15 -8.49
C LEU A 95 -17.75 1.22 -9.67
N GLN A 96 -16.97 1.35 -10.73
CA GLN A 96 -17.07 0.49 -11.90
C GLN A 96 -16.29 -0.81 -11.68
N PRO A 97 -16.81 -1.98 -12.12
CA PRO A 97 -16.10 -3.26 -11.98
C PRO A 97 -14.78 -3.35 -12.74
N GLY A 98 -13.80 -4.03 -12.14
CA GLY A 98 -12.50 -4.33 -12.74
C GLY A 98 -11.58 -3.13 -12.95
N GLN A 99 -11.87 -2.00 -12.30
CA GLN A 99 -11.19 -0.73 -12.53
C GLN A 99 -10.21 -0.40 -11.40
N THR A 100 -9.10 0.21 -11.79
CA THR A 100 -8.14 0.80 -10.87
C THR A 100 -8.56 2.23 -10.52
N TYR A 101 -8.49 2.53 -9.23
CA TYR A 101 -8.75 3.85 -8.66
C TYR A 101 -7.56 4.31 -7.81
N PHE A 102 -7.46 5.61 -7.62
CA PHE A 102 -6.50 6.26 -6.74
C PHE A 102 -7.24 6.92 -5.59
N TYR A 103 -6.71 6.85 -4.38
CA TYR A 103 -7.36 7.41 -3.21
C TYR A 103 -6.36 8.09 -2.28
N ARG A 104 -6.86 9.06 -1.50
CA ARG A 104 -6.09 9.76 -0.48
C ARG A 104 -7.00 10.21 0.66
N PHE A 105 -6.39 10.48 1.80
CA PHE A 105 -7.01 11.13 2.94
C PHE A 105 -6.42 12.50 3.17
N ARG A 106 -7.20 13.40 3.75
CA ARG A 106 -6.78 14.75 4.09
C ARG A 106 -7.24 15.13 5.48
N LEU A 107 -6.36 15.79 6.22
CA LEU A 107 -6.63 16.44 7.49
C LEU A 107 -6.12 17.87 7.36
N ASP A 108 -7.03 18.84 7.30
CA ASP A 108 -6.70 20.24 7.02
C ASP A 108 -5.84 20.40 5.74
N SER A 109 -4.62 20.93 5.85
CA SER A 109 -3.67 21.07 4.75
C SER A 109 -2.86 19.79 4.47
N GLU A 110 -2.83 18.84 5.40
CA GLU A 110 -2.05 17.62 5.29
C GLU A 110 -2.74 16.58 4.42
N VAL A 111 -1.96 15.90 3.58
CA VAL A 111 -2.43 14.92 2.61
C VAL A 111 -1.67 13.61 2.79
N SER A 112 -2.39 12.49 2.84
CA SER A 112 -1.77 11.17 2.93
C SER A 112 -0.97 10.83 1.66
N PRO A 113 -0.11 9.79 1.71
CA PRO A 113 0.33 9.12 0.49
C PRO A 113 -0.87 8.73 -0.39
N THR A 114 -0.68 8.72 -1.71
CA THR A 114 -1.71 8.27 -2.65
C THR A 114 -1.72 6.75 -2.69
N GLY A 115 -2.84 6.15 -2.31
CA GLY A 115 -3.08 4.73 -2.45
C GLY A 115 -3.68 4.37 -3.81
N ARG A 116 -3.55 3.09 -4.17
CA ARG A 116 -4.17 2.50 -5.37
C ARG A 116 -5.07 1.34 -4.94
N ALA A 117 -6.29 1.33 -5.46
CA ALA A 117 -7.28 0.28 -5.20
C ALA A 117 -7.79 -0.29 -6.53
N ARG A 118 -8.32 -1.52 -6.52
CA ARG A 118 -8.93 -2.17 -7.69
C ARG A 118 -10.23 -2.84 -7.27
N THR A 119 -11.30 -2.59 -7.99
CA THR A 119 -12.58 -3.32 -7.83
C THR A 119 -12.49 -4.68 -8.52
N LEU A 120 -13.30 -5.64 -8.08
CA LEU A 120 -13.41 -6.93 -8.75
C LEU A 120 -14.03 -6.76 -10.14
N ALA A 121 -13.57 -7.53 -11.12
CA ALA A 121 -14.25 -7.60 -12.42
C ALA A 121 -15.49 -8.48 -12.31
N THR A 122 -16.46 -8.26 -13.21
CA THR A 122 -17.59 -9.17 -13.40
C THR A 122 -17.37 -10.05 -14.63
N GLY A 123 -17.79 -11.31 -14.56
CA GLY A 123 -17.65 -12.26 -15.66
C GLY A 123 -16.31 -13.01 -15.66
N GLN A 124 -15.95 -13.56 -16.83
CA GLN A 124 -14.74 -14.37 -17.00
C GLN A 124 -13.50 -13.48 -17.11
N LEU A 125 -12.44 -13.87 -16.39
CA LEU A 125 -11.13 -13.25 -16.46
C LEU A 125 -10.16 -14.12 -17.26
N ASP A 126 -9.37 -13.51 -18.12
CA ASP A 126 -8.25 -14.17 -18.79
C ASP A 126 -7.09 -14.46 -17.82
N ARG A 127 -6.97 -13.64 -16.77
CA ARG A 127 -5.90 -13.68 -15.77
C ARG A 127 -6.36 -13.06 -14.45
N LEU A 128 -5.89 -13.62 -13.34
CA LEU A 128 -5.93 -13.01 -12.01
C LEU A 128 -4.60 -13.23 -11.30
N GLY A 129 -3.90 -12.15 -10.96
CA GLY A 129 -2.65 -12.20 -10.21
C GLY A 129 -2.88 -11.97 -8.71
N ILE A 130 -2.56 -12.98 -7.90
CA ILE A 130 -2.66 -12.88 -6.43
C ILE A 130 -1.26 -13.11 -5.85
N ALA A 131 -0.77 -12.14 -5.07
CA ALA A 131 0.37 -12.36 -4.20
C ALA A 131 -0.13 -12.94 -2.87
N LEU A 132 0.44 -14.07 -2.46
CA LEU A 132 0.16 -14.69 -1.16
C LEU A 132 1.25 -14.31 -0.16
N ALA A 133 0.85 -13.80 1.00
CA ALA A 133 1.76 -13.45 2.09
C ALA A 133 1.29 -14.03 3.42
N SER A 134 2.23 -14.32 4.31
CA SER A 134 1.99 -14.76 5.69
C SER A 134 3.25 -14.56 6.51
N CYS A 135 3.15 -14.72 7.83
CA CYS A 135 4.29 -14.84 8.74
C CYS A 135 5.28 -13.66 8.65
N SER A 136 4.76 -12.44 8.86
CA SER A 136 5.50 -11.20 8.67
C SER A 136 6.27 -10.78 9.93
N ASN A 137 7.04 -11.70 10.52
CA ASN A 137 7.74 -11.41 11.77
C ASN A 137 8.81 -10.34 11.57
N TYR A 138 8.60 -9.18 12.20
CA TYR A 138 9.45 -8.00 12.09
C TYR A 138 10.92 -8.26 12.48
N ALA A 139 11.15 -9.08 13.51
CA ALA A 139 12.47 -9.34 14.07
C ALA A 139 13.33 -10.27 13.19
N PHE A 140 12.70 -11.13 12.37
CA PHE A 140 13.38 -12.14 11.56
C PHE A 140 13.90 -11.64 10.21
N GLY A 141 13.62 -10.40 9.83
CA GLY A 141 14.14 -9.86 8.58
C GLY A 141 13.52 -8.55 8.14
N TYR A 142 14.00 -8.08 6.99
CA TYR A 142 13.43 -6.94 6.28
C TYR A 142 12.30 -7.40 5.35
N PHE A 143 11.39 -6.49 5.06
CA PHE A 143 10.20 -6.73 4.26
C PHE A 143 10.46 -6.62 2.75
N ASN A 144 11.60 -7.14 2.28
CA ASN A 144 12.00 -7.10 0.86
C ASN A 144 11.00 -7.83 -0.05
N ALA A 145 10.33 -8.88 0.47
CA ALA A 145 9.26 -9.56 -0.27
C ALA A 145 8.07 -8.63 -0.55
N TYR A 146 7.73 -7.74 0.38
CA TYR A 146 6.68 -6.73 0.17
C TYR A 146 7.09 -5.69 -0.87
N GLU A 147 8.36 -5.31 -0.91
CA GLU A 147 8.90 -4.46 -1.97
C GLU A 147 8.78 -5.13 -3.34
N ALA A 148 9.16 -6.40 -3.45
CA ALA A 148 9.01 -7.17 -4.68
C ALA A 148 7.53 -7.26 -5.12
N ILE A 149 6.62 -7.52 -4.19
CA ILE A 149 5.16 -7.52 -4.46
C ILE A 149 4.69 -6.14 -4.95
N ALA A 150 5.16 -5.05 -4.33
CA ALA A 150 4.75 -3.69 -4.67
C ALA A 150 5.17 -3.27 -6.08
N TYR A 151 6.29 -3.79 -6.59
CA TYR A 151 6.80 -3.51 -7.93
C TYR A 151 6.42 -4.53 -9.01
N ASP A 152 5.75 -5.62 -8.64
CA ASP A 152 5.27 -6.60 -9.61
C ASP A 152 3.96 -6.13 -10.27
N ALA A 153 4.05 -5.72 -11.54
CA ALA A 153 2.91 -5.31 -12.35
C ALA A 153 1.88 -6.44 -12.58
N GLY A 154 2.25 -7.68 -12.30
CA GLY A 154 1.34 -8.82 -12.30
C GLY A 154 0.49 -8.93 -11.03
N VAL A 155 0.76 -8.25 -9.94
CA VAL A 155 -0.06 -8.41 -8.73
C VAL A 155 -1.33 -7.54 -8.83
N ASP A 156 -2.50 -8.19 -8.91
CA ASP A 156 -3.80 -7.51 -8.86
C ASP A 156 -4.27 -7.35 -7.41
N PHE A 157 -4.08 -8.38 -6.58
CA PHE A 157 -4.47 -8.40 -5.17
C PHE A 157 -3.42 -9.08 -4.29
N VAL A 158 -3.35 -8.69 -3.03
CA VAL A 158 -2.55 -9.36 -2.00
C VAL A 158 -3.49 -10.08 -1.04
N LEU A 159 -3.26 -11.37 -0.82
CA LEU A 159 -3.93 -12.17 0.18
C LEU A 159 -2.97 -12.46 1.33
N HIS A 160 -3.25 -11.93 2.51
CA HIS A 160 -2.48 -12.22 3.71
C HIS A 160 -3.21 -13.25 4.58
N THR A 161 -2.60 -14.42 4.84
CA THR A 161 -3.32 -15.56 5.45
C THR A 161 -3.14 -15.74 6.96
N GLY A 162 -2.40 -14.85 7.61
CA GLY A 162 -2.23 -14.89 9.06
C GLY A 162 -0.84 -14.45 9.48
N ASP A 163 -0.67 -14.23 10.78
CA ASP A 163 0.59 -13.82 11.38
C ASP A 163 1.14 -12.52 10.77
N TYR A 164 0.27 -11.52 10.65
CA TYR A 164 0.69 -10.18 10.21
C TYR A 164 1.56 -9.50 11.27
N ILE A 165 1.25 -9.76 12.54
CA ILE A 165 2.04 -9.41 13.71
C ILE A 165 2.35 -10.68 14.49
N TYR A 166 3.34 -10.59 15.37
CA TYR A 166 3.66 -11.58 16.39
C TYR A 166 3.69 -10.88 17.74
N GLU A 167 3.32 -11.58 18.80
CA GLU A 167 3.11 -11.06 20.16
C GLU A 167 4.35 -11.17 21.07
N TYR A 168 5.47 -11.69 20.57
CA TYR A 168 6.63 -12.00 21.40
C TYR A 168 7.45 -10.76 21.77
N GLY A 169 7.91 -10.72 23.03
CA GLY A 169 8.84 -9.72 23.54
C GLY A 169 10.31 -9.99 23.21
N GLN A 170 11.21 -9.13 23.69
CA GLN A 170 12.69 -9.20 23.54
C GLN A 170 13.37 -10.28 24.40
N ASP A 171 12.63 -11.31 24.77
CA ASP A 171 13.06 -12.53 25.45
C ASP A 171 12.40 -13.78 24.84
N GLY A 172 11.55 -13.58 23.82
CA GLY A 172 10.79 -14.61 23.14
C GLY A 172 11.32 -14.94 21.75
N TRP A 173 10.44 -15.52 20.94
CA TRP A 173 10.79 -15.97 19.60
C TRP A 173 11.09 -14.79 18.67
N GLY A 174 12.33 -14.72 18.18
CA GLY A 174 12.82 -13.67 17.30
C GLY A 174 13.82 -12.70 17.92
N ASP A 175 14.05 -12.74 19.24
CA ASP A 175 14.97 -11.82 19.90
C ASP A 175 16.43 -11.95 19.39
N GLU A 176 16.95 -13.16 19.22
CA GLU A 176 18.32 -13.35 18.70
C GLU A 176 18.50 -12.73 17.30
N ALA A 177 17.52 -12.94 16.41
CA ALA A 177 17.52 -12.36 15.07
C ALA A 177 17.36 -10.83 15.13
N GLY A 178 16.44 -10.34 15.96
CA GLY A 178 16.20 -8.92 16.18
C GLY A 178 17.44 -8.21 16.72
N LYS A 179 18.20 -8.83 17.64
CA LYS A 179 19.49 -8.30 18.14
C LYS A 179 20.52 -8.22 17.02
N ALA A 180 20.70 -9.30 16.26
CA ALA A 180 21.67 -9.35 15.18
C ALA A 180 21.39 -8.31 14.06
N LEU A 181 20.11 -8.03 13.79
CA LEU A 181 19.68 -7.12 12.73
C LEU A 181 19.38 -5.69 13.20
N GLY A 182 19.45 -5.40 14.51
CA GLY A 182 19.04 -4.10 15.05
C GLY A 182 17.55 -3.82 14.89
N ARG A 183 16.72 -4.86 14.91
CA ARG A 183 15.26 -4.85 14.67
C ARG A 183 14.50 -5.46 15.83
N ARG A 184 14.89 -5.13 17.06
CA ARG A 184 14.11 -5.52 18.23
C ARG A 184 12.82 -4.71 18.30
N HIS A 185 11.76 -5.34 18.77
CA HIS A 185 10.45 -4.70 18.98
C HIS A 185 10.55 -3.60 20.04
N ASP A 186 9.82 -2.50 19.84
CA ASP A 186 9.64 -1.43 20.82
C ASP A 186 8.14 -1.12 20.90
N PRO A 187 7.49 -1.34 22.06
CA PRO A 187 8.05 -1.67 23.37
C PRO A 187 8.55 -3.13 23.49
N ALA A 188 9.37 -3.39 24.52
CA ALA A 188 10.12 -4.65 24.65
C ALA A 188 9.25 -5.88 25.03
N HIS A 189 8.06 -5.68 25.56
CA HIS A 189 7.23 -6.74 26.14
C HIS A 189 5.73 -6.66 25.75
N GLU A 190 5.34 -5.70 24.91
CA GLU A 190 3.93 -5.45 24.57
C GLU A 190 3.81 -5.22 23.05
N ILE A 191 2.94 -5.99 22.39
CA ILE A 191 2.37 -5.69 21.07
C ILE A 191 0.86 -5.86 21.19
#